data_AF-A0A9E6FDR2-F1
#
_entry.id   AF-A0A9E6FDR2-F1
#
_cell.length_a   1.000
_cell.length_b   1.000
_cell.length_c   1.000
_cell.angle_alpha   90.00
_cell.angle_beta   90.00
_cell.angle_gamma   90.00
#
_symmetry.space_group_name_H-M   'P 1'
#
loop_
_entity.id
_entity.type
_entity.pdbx_description
1 polymer ?
#
loop_
_entity_poly.entity_id
_entity_poly.type
_entity_poly.pdbx_seq_one_letter_code
_entity_poly.pdbx_strand_id
1 'polypeptide(L)'
;MTQEDSSIKPNISEQEVDSIVLQLIEGHSNDVQVEEKTFLDLLKHSLSLSTVEKKRVIDAVPNLSQFQFDELAKVFIEEREKFKELSKEHPDDIKKLLKKQQIEWLQLGDIYKSELANKSKEDADKQKADEIKKSLGL
;
A
#
# COMPACT_ATOMS: atom_id res chain seq x y z
N MET A 1 29.43 -3.06 -24.61
CA MET A 1 29.19 -3.02 -23.15
C MET A 1 28.05 -2.04 -22.92
N THR A 2 26.82 -2.50 -23.12
CA THR A 2 25.63 -1.65 -23.05
C THR A 2 24.92 -1.96 -21.74
N GLN A 3 25.02 -0.97 -20.86
CA GLN A 3 24.18 -0.61 -19.72
C GLN A 3 23.28 -1.70 -19.14
N GLU A 4 23.59 -2.00 -17.89
CA GLU A 4 22.86 -2.82 -16.95
C GLU A 4 21.38 -2.44 -16.95
N ASP A 5 20.55 -3.42 -17.31
CA ASP A 5 19.12 -3.45 -17.02
C ASP A 5 18.97 -3.24 -15.52
N SER A 6 18.64 -2.00 -15.15
CA SER A 6 18.43 -1.58 -13.77
C SER A 6 17.09 -2.15 -13.31
N SER A 7 17.06 -3.46 -13.10
CA SER A 7 16.02 -4.09 -12.28
C SER A 7 16.08 -3.41 -10.92
N ILE A 8 15.20 -2.44 -10.70
CA ILE A 8 14.96 -1.78 -9.42
C ILE A 8 14.56 -2.90 -8.47
N LYS A 9 15.54 -3.45 -7.75
CA LYS A 9 15.27 -4.38 -6.66
C LYS A 9 14.66 -3.56 -5.54
N PRO A 10 13.49 -3.94 -5.02
CA PRO A 10 12.88 -3.21 -3.93
C PRO A 10 13.86 -3.12 -2.75
N ASN A 11 14.08 -1.90 -2.26
CA ASN A 11 14.98 -1.65 -1.11
C ASN A 11 14.13 -1.45 0.16
N ILE A 12 13.10 -2.29 0.26
CA ILE A 12 12.14 -2.35 1.34
C ILE A 12 11.77 -3.81 1.55
N SER A 13 11.76 -4.24 2.81
CA SER A 13 11.27 -5.57 3.18
C SER A 13 9.75 -5.61 3.20
N GLU A 14 9.18 -6.79 3.03
CA GLU A 14 7.72 -6.99 3.10
C GLU A 14 7.14 -6.51 4.44
N GLN A 15 7.87 -6.71 5.55
CA GLN A 15 7.46 -6.25 6.88
C GLN A 15 7.43 -4.71 6.99
N GLU A 16 8.38 -4.03 6.34
CA GLU A 16 8.36 -2.57 6.27
C GLU A 16 7.18 -2.07 5.43
N VAL A 17 6.87 -2.72 4.30
CA VAL A 17 5.67 -2.37 3.51
C VAL A 17 4.41 -2.55 4.34
N ASP A 18 4.27 -3.72 5.00
CA ASP A 18 3.12 -4.03 5.84
C ASP A 18 2.95 -2.98 6.95
N SER A 19 4.06 -2.53 7.55
CA SER A 19 4.04 -1.49 8.60
C SER A 19 3.59 -0.13 8.06
N ILE A 20 4.10 0.28 6.89
CA ILE A 20 3.71 1.55 6.25
C ILE A 20 2.22 1.53 5.89
N VAL A 21 1.77 0.44 5.25
CA VAL A 21 0.37 0.34 4.82
C VAL A 21 -0.57 0.22 6.01
N LEU A 22 -0.17 -0.49 7.07
CA LEU A 22 -0.95 -0.56 8.31
C LEU A 22 -1.15 0.84 8.91
N GLN A 23 -0.09 1.64 9.01
CA GLN A 23 -0.20 3.04 9.48
C GLN A 23 -1.14 3.89 8.62
N LEU A 24 -1.17 3.66 7.31
CA LEU A 24 -2.10 4.35 6.42
C LEU A 24 -3.54 3.88 6.62
N ILE A 25 -3.76 2.57 6.85
CA ILE A 25 -5.08 2.00 7.16
C ILE A 25 -5.60 2.53 8.50
N GLU A 26 -4.75 2.61 9.53
CA GLU A 26 -5.06 3.19 10.84
C GLU A 26 -5.48 4.67 10.75
N GLY A 27 -5.21 5.33 9.61
CA GLY A 27 -5.71 6.67 9.29
C GLY A 27 -7.17 6.74 8.83
N HIS A 28 -7.95 5.66 8.99
CA HIS A 28 -9.38 5.66 8.68
C HIS A 28 -10.17 6.62 9.58
N SER A 29 -11.39 6.97 9.17
CA SER A 29 -12.27 7.81 9.99
C SER A 29 -12.59 7.17 11.34
N ASN A 30 -12.62 7.96 12.42
CA ASN A 30 -12.96 7.50 13.78
C ASN A 30 -14.37 6.91 13.90
N ASP A 31 -15.27 7.25 12.96
CA ASP A 31 -16.65 6.77 12.92
C ASP A 31 -16.77 5.36 12.32
N VAL A 32 -15.66 4.79 11.85
CA VAL A 32 -15.59 3.47 11.21
C VAL A 32 -14.84 2.51 12.13
N GLN A 33 -15.31 1.27 12.18
CA GLN A 33 -14.67 0.15 12.87
C GLN A 33 -14.07 -0.77 11.81
N VAL A 34 -12.74 -0.84 11.76
CA VAL A 34 -12.01 -1.68 10.81
C VAL A 34 -11.09 -2.61 11.60
N GLU A 35 -11.06 -3.89 11.25
CA GLU A 35 -10.02 -4.81 11.71
C GLU A 35 -8.78 -4.62 10.80
N GLU A 36 -7.94 -3.64 11.10
CA GLU A 36 -6.93 -3.09 10.17
C GLU A 36 -5.93 -4.16 9.72
N LYS A 37 -5.52 -5.06 10.62
CA LYS A 37 -4.62 -6.18 10.29
C LYS A 37 -5.27 -7.19 9.36
N THR A 38 -6.56 -7.46 9.57
CA THR A 38 -7.33 -8.37 8.70
C THR A 38 -7.53 -7.73 7.34
N PHE A 39 -7.86 -6.44 7.30
CA PHE A 39 -8.03 -5.70 6.05
C PHE A 39 -6.71 -5.60 5.27
N LEU A 40 -5.59 -5.34 5.95
CA LEU A 40 -4.25 -5.38 5.37
C LEU A 40 -3.94 -6.74 4.75
N ASP A 41 -4.18 -7.84 5.48
CA ASP A 41 -3.95 -9.21 4.99
C ASP A 41 -4.77 -9.51 3.72
N LEU A 42 -6.05 -9.11 3.72
CA LEU A 42 -6.93 -9.26 2.57
C LEU A 42 -6.44 -8.42 1.37
N LEU A 43 -6.16 -7.13 1.58
CA LEU A 43 -5.71 -6.22 0.53
C LEU A 43 -4.37 -6.65 -0.08
N LYS A 44 -3.42 -7.04 0.78
CA LYS A 44 -2.11 -7.53 0.38
C LYS A 44 -2.26 -8.72 -0.57
N HIS A 45 -3.03 -9.73 -0.15
CA HIS A 45 -3.19 -10.98 -0.89
C HIS A 45 -4.22 -10.95 -2.02
N SER A 46 -4.92 -9.84 -2.24
CA SER A 46 -5.83 -9.69 -3.36
C SER A 46 -5.07 -9.79 -4.69
N LEU A 47 -5.53 -10.69 -5.57
CA LEU A 47 -4.96 -10.93 -6.90
C LEU A 47 -5.68 -10.15 -8.01
N SER A 48 -6.86 -9.62 -7.71
CA SER A 48 -7.71 -8.85 -8.63
C SER A 48 -7.28 -7.38 -8.74
N LEU A 49 -6.58 -6.86 -7.72
CA LEU A 49 -6.10 -5.47 -7.73
C LEU A 49 -4.65 -5.38 -8.20
N SER A 50 -4.37 -4.48 -9.12
CA SER A 50 -3.03 -4.03 -9.48
C SER A 50 -2.41 -3.12 -8.40
N THR A 51 -1.11 -2.85 -8.48
CA THR A 51 -0.40 -1.89 -7.62
C THR A 51 -1.12 -0.53 -7.53
N VAL A 52 -1.61 -0.02 -8.66
CA VAL A 52 -2.29 1.28 -8.73
C VAL A 52 -3.64 1.25 -8.01
N GLU A 53 -4.39 0.16 -8.17
CA GLU A 53 -5.69 0.01 -7.50
C GLU A 53 -5.53 -0.19 -6.00
N LYS A 54 -4.54 -0.99 -5.57
CA LYS A 54 -4.19 -1.10 -4.14
C LYS A 54 -3.83 0.25 -3.55
N LYS A 55 -3.01 1.05 -4.24
CA LYS A 55 -2.69 2.43 -3.84
C LYS A 55 -3.95 3.28 -3.71
N ARG A 56 -4.86 3.23 -4.68
CA ARG A 56 -6.13 4.00 -4.63
C ARG A 56 -7.00 3.61 -3.45
N VAL A 57 -7.08 2.32 -3.11
CA VAL A 57 -7.81 1.87 -1.92
C VAL A 57 -7.19 2.46 -0.66
N ILE A 58 -5.87 2.36 -0.51
CA ILE A 58 -5.14 2.89 0.66
C ILE A 58 -5.26 4.41 0.76
N ASP A 59 -5.07 5.14 -0.34
CA ASP A 59 -5.20 6.60 -0.36
C ASP A 59 -6.64 7.07 -0.06
N ALA A 60 -7.64 6.24 -0.37
CA ALA A 60 -9.05 6.52 -0.09
C ALA A 60 -9.46 6.23 1.36
N VAL A 61 -8.68 5.43 2.11
CA VAL A 61 -8.98 4.99 3.50
C VAL A 61 -9.58 6.08 4.40
N PRO A 62 -9.02 7.30 4.48
CA PRO A 62 -9.54 8.34 5.39
C PRO A 62 -10.98 8.77 5.05
N ASN A 63 -11.42 8.54 3.82
CA ASN A 63 -12.71 8.96 3.29
C ASN A 63 -13.68 7.80 3.06
N LEU A 64 -13.28 6.56 3.35
CA LEU A 64 -14.15 5.41 3.22
C LEU A 64 -15.14 5.33 4.39
N SER A 65 -16.39 5.07 4.07
CA SER A 65 -17.44 4.73 5.04
C SER A 65 -17.36 3.26 5.46
N GLN A 66 -18.00 2.91 6.58
CA GLN A 66 -18.09 1.52 7.05
C GLN A 66 -18.57 0.57 5.96
N PHE A 67 -19.66 0.93 5.27
CA PHE A 67 -20.22 0.12 4.19
C PHE A 67 -19.19 -0.15 3.07
N GLN A 68 -18.34 0.83 2.76
CA GLN A 68 -17.31 0.65 1.73
C GLN A 68 -16.19 -0.28 2.19
N PHE A 69 -15.78 -0.20 3.46
CA PHE A 69 -14.84 -1.17 4.03
C PHE A 69 -15.41 -2.58 4.04
N ASP A 70 -16.67 -2.74 4.45
CA ASP A 70 -17.34 -4.03 4.52
C ASP A 70 -17.46 -4.68 3.14
N GLU A 71 -17.84 -3.91 2.11
CA GLU A 71 -17.94 -4.40 0.73
C GLU A 71 -16.56 -4.77 0.15
N LEU A 72 -15.52 -3.97 0.42
CA LEU A 72 -14.16 -4.33 0.00
C LEU A 72 -13.69 -5.63 0.67
N ALA A 73 -13.86 -5.74 1.99
CA ALA A 73 -13.49 -6.93 2.75
C ALA A 73 -14.24 -8.16 2.24
N LYS A 74 -15.55 -8.03 1.99
CA LYS A 74 -16.38 -9.10 1.43
C LYS A 74 -15.88 -9.55 0.06
N VAL A 75 -15.59 -8.62 -0.84
CA VAL A 75 -15.04 -8.94 -2.17
C VAL A 75 -13.71 -9.69 -2.06
N PHE A 76 -12.80 -9.25 -1.19
CA PHE A 76 -11.51 -9.94 -0.99
C PHE A 76 -11.66 -11.33 -0.36
N ILE A 77 -12.62 -11.52 0.55
CA ILE A 77 -12.91 -12.84 1.13
C ILE A 77 -13.45 -13.79 0.07
N GLU A 78 -14.42 -13.35 -0.73
CA GLU A 78 -14.96 -14.15 -1.83
C GLU A 78 -13.89 -14.48 -2.88
N GLU A 79 -13.03 -13.52 -3.18
CA GLU A 79 -11.87 -13.73 -4.05
C GLU A 79 -10.95 -14.82 -3.50
N ARG A 80 -10.57 -14.74 -2.21
CA ARG A 80 -9.67 -15.70 -1.58
C ARG A 80 -10.20 -17.13 -1.66
N GLU A 81 -11.50 -17.34 -1.44
CA GLU A 81 -12.09 -18.68 -1.58
C GLU A 81 -12.11 -19.17 -3.04
N LYS A 82 -12.43 -18.30 -4.01
CA LYS A 82 -12.36 -18.66 -5.45
C LYS A 82 -10.93 -19.04 -5.87
N PHE A 83 -9.93 -18.27 -5.46
CA PHE A 83 -8.54 -18.57 -5.79
C PHE A 83 -8.02 -19.83 -5.10
N LYS A 84 -8.52 -20.15 -3.91
CA LYS A 84 -8.21 -21.40 -3.22
C LYS A 84 -8.77 -22.61 -3.96
N GLU A 85 -9.97 -22.51 -4.54
CA GLU A 85 -10.49 -23.55 -5.44
C GLU A 85 -9.64 -23.67 -6.71
N LEU A 86 -9.37 -22.54 -7.38
CA LEU A 86 -8.50 -22.51 -8.57
C LEU A 86 -7.09 -23.04 -8.29
N SER A 87 -6.56 -22.86 -7.08
CA SER A 87 -5.23 -23.37 -6.71
C SER A 87 -5.14 -24.89 -6.71
N LYS A 88 -6.27 -25.59 -6.54
CA LYS A 88 -6.34 -27.04 -6.63
C LYS A 88 -6.33 -27.53 -8.08
N GLU A 89 -6.93 -26.75 -8.97
CA GLU A 89 -7.04 -27.06 -10.40
C GLU A 89 -5.81 -26.60 -11.20
N HIS A 90 -5.26 -25.44 -10.84
CA HIS A 90 -4.19 -24.73 -11.56
C HIS A 90 -3.08 -24.23 -10.63
N PRO A 91 -2.38 -25.12 -9.90
CA PRO A 91 -1.41 -24.72 -8.87
C PRO A 91 -0.23 -23.89 -9.41
N ASP A 92 0.25 -24.21 -10.61
CA ASP A 92 1.41 -23.52 -11.20
C ASP A 92 1.09 -22.08 -11.62
N ASP A 93 -0.12 -21.82 -12.10
CA ASP A 93 -0.53 -20.48 -12.50
C ASP A 93 -0.83 -19.61 -11.27
N ILE A 94 -1.44 -20.18 -10.22
CA ILE A 94 -1.58 -19.48 -8.94
C ILE A 94 -0.22 -19.14 -8.34
N LYS A 95 0.76 -20.04 -8.42
CA LYS A 95 2.12 -19.76 -7.93
C LYS A 95 2.79 -18.60 -8.68
N LYS A 96 2.54 -18.44 -9.98
CA LYS A 96 3.03 -17.28 -10.75
C LYS A 96 2.32 -16.00 -10.32
N LEU A 97 1.01 -16.04 -10.11
CA LEU A 97 0.22 -14.90 -9.65
C LEU A 97 0.69 -14.42 -8.28
N LEU A 98 0.92 -15.32 -7.32
CA LEU A 98 1.42 -14.98 -5.99
C LEU A 98 2.81 -14.32 -6.05
N LYS A 99 3.72 -14.83 -6.89
CA LYS A 99 5.03 -14.19 -7.09
C LYS A 99 4.89 -12.77 -7.65
N LYS A 100 4.01 -12.58 -8.62
CA LYS A 100 3.73 -11.27 -9.21
C LYS A 100 3.15 -10.32 -8.15
N GLN A 101 2.17 -10.77 -7.38
CA GLN A 101 1.55 -10.01 -6.30
C GLN A 101 2.57 -9.61 -5.23
N GLN A 102 3.49 -10.48 -4.85
CA GLN A 102 4.56 -10.13 -3.91
C GLN A 102 5.47 -9.01 -4.45
N ILE A 103 5.86 -9.09 -5.72
CA ILE A 103 6.67 -8.03 -6.37
C ILE A 103 5.90 -6.71 -6.41
N GLU A 104 4.63 -6.76 -6.82
CA GLU A 104 3.74 -5.59 -6.88
C GLU A 104 3.56 -4.95 -5.49
N TRP A 105 3.49 -5.76 -4.43
CA TRP A 105 3.40 -5.28 -3.04
C TRP A 105 4.67 -4.55 -2.61
N LEU A 106 5.85 -5.09 -2.92
CA LEU A 106 7.11 -4.43 -2.61
C LEU A 106 7.26 -3.10 -3.36
N GLN A 107 6.86 -3.06 -4.63
CA GLN A 107 6.84 -1.84 -5.43
C GLN A 107 5.91 -0.77 -4.84
N LEU A 108 4.75 -1.18 -4.32
CA LEU A 108 3.84 -0.27 -3.61
C LEU A 108 4.51 0.35 -2.38
N GLY A 109 5.25 -0.45 -1.62
CA GLY A 109 6.02 0.02 -0.47
C GLY A 109 7.10 1.04 -0.84
N ASP A 110 7.83 0.81 -1.93
CA ASP A 110 8.83 1.77 -2.44
C ASP A 110 8.18 3.10 -2.83
N ILE A 111 6.99 3.07 -3.46
CA ILE A 111 6.23 4.29 -3.80
C ILE A 111 5.91 5.07 -2.53
N TYR A 112 5.31 4.44 -1.51
CA TYR A 112 4.96 5.14 -0.27
C TYR A 112 6.18 5.62 0.52
N LYS A 113 7.26 4.83 0.57
CA LYS A 113 8.52 5.23 1.22
C LYS A 113 9.10 6.48 0.55
N SER A 114 9.06 6.55 -0.78
CA SER A 114 9.48 7.72 -1.55
C SER A 114 8.58 8.93 -1.29
N GLU A 115 7.25 8.75 -1.30
CA GLU A 115 6.27 9.83 -1.03
C GLU A 115 6.46 10.41 0.39
N LEU A 116 6.62 9.55 1.41
CA LEU A 116 6.85 9.98 2.80
C LEU A 116 8.19 10.71 2.95
N ALA A 117 9.25 10.25 2.30
CA ALA A 117 10.56 10.90 2.32
C ALA A 117 10.52 12.28 1.65
N ASN A 118 9.78 12.44 0.56
CA ASN A 118 9.62 13.71 -0.14
C ASN A 118 8.79 14.70 0.68
N LYS A 119 7.66 14.25 1.24
CA LYS A 119 6.82 15.07 2.11
C LYS A 119 7.57 15.60 3.33
N SER A 120 8.40 14.75 3.95
CA SER A 120 9.24 15.13 5.09
C SER A 120 10.29 16.21 4.73
N LYS A 121 10.86 16.16 3.52
CA LYS A 121 11.79 17.20 3.05
C LYS A 121 11.09 18.52 2.78
N GLU A 122 9.92 18.48 2.13
CA GLU A 122 9.12 19.67 1.86
C GLU A 122 8.68 20.37 3.15
N ASP A 123 8.28 19.60 4.17
CA ASP A 123 7.90 20.14 5.48
C ASP A 123 9.11 20.75 6.22
N ALA A 124 10.27 20.12 6.14
CA ALA A 124 11.51 20.65 6.73
C ALA A 124 11.97 21.95 6.04
N ASP A 125 11.85 22.04 4.71
CA ASP A 125 12.22 23.25 3.97
C ASP A 125 11.23 24.39 4.23
N LYS A 126 9.92 24.11 4.38
CA LYS A 126 8.92 25.09 4.82
C LYS A 126 9.21 25.63 6.22
N GLN A 127 9.53 24.76 7.18
CA GLN A 127 9.86 25.18 8.54
C GLN A 127 11.08 26.11 8.57
N LYS A 128 12.15 25.77 7.84
CA LYS A 128 13.32 26.65 7.71
C LYS A 128 12.98 27.99 7.07
N ALA A 129 12.14 28.00 6.02
CA ALA A 129 11.74 29.23 5.36
C ALA A 129 10.93 30.14 6.31
N ASP A 130 10.04 29.58 7.13
CA ASP A 130 9.24 30.35 8.09
C ASP A 130 10.07 30.84 9.29
N GLU A 131 11.05 30.05 9.75
CA GLU A 131 12.05 30.51 10.74
C GLU A 131 12.89 31.67 10.20
N ILE A 132 13.33 31.61 8.94
CA ILE A 132 14.08 32.70 8.30
C ILE A 132 13.21 33.97 8.19
N LYS A 133 11.94 33.87 7.76
CA LYS A 133 11.02 35.04 7.73
C LYS A 133 10.87 35.67 9.11
N LYS A 134 10.65 34.84 10.13
CA LYS A 134 10.54 35.29 11.52
C LYS A 134 11.82 35.95 12.03
N SER A 135 12.99 35.43 11.62
CA SER A 135 14.30 36.01 11.98
C SER A 135 14.58 37.35 11.28
N LEU A 136 14.00 37.58 10.11
CA LEU A 136 14.14 38.82 9.33
C LEU A 136 13.06 39.87 9.67
N GLY A 137 12.12 39.57 10.58
CA GLY A 137 11.09 40.51 11.03
C GLY A 137 9.99 40.79 10.00
N LEU A 138 9.75 39.87 9.07
CA LEU A 138 8.67 39.90 8.07
C LEU A 138 7.44 39.12 8.53
#